data_AF-A0A2K2V9H8-F1
#
_entry.id   AF-A0A2K2V9H8-F1
#
_cell.length_a   1.000
_cell.length_b   1.000
_cell.length_c   1.000
_cell.angle_alpha   90.00
_cell.angle_beta   90.00
_cell.angle_gamma   90.00
#
_symmetry.space_group_name_H-M   'P 1'
#
loop_
_entity.id
_entity.type
_entity.pdbx_description
1 polymer ?
#
loop_
_entity_poly.entity_id
_entity_poly.type
_entity_poly.pdbx_seq_one_letter_code
_entity_poly.pdbx_strand_id
1 'polypeptide(L)'
;MNNDMEREFQNPTSEYRLAPFWFLNRDLKDEELVRQIKEMHEKGVDGFILHARHGLLTPYLSEEWFDRIRTCIETAKKLDMKAYLYDENNWPSGNADGKIVRENPSFRMSGLFLAHRLDVKAGAEVALKINKMDELVAVVAYPLEAGKIKGFFHSGLLLNDFVQDDFLRWQAPTSSDYRIYVFSRKFLTSGLF
;
A
#
# COMPACT_ATOMS: atom_id res chain seq x y z
N MET A 1 18.88 43.58 18.45
CA MET A 1 18.27 42.40 17.80
C MET A 1 18.71 42.38 16.35
N ASN A 2 18.86 41.21 15.74
CA ASN A 2 19.28 41.11 14.34
C ASN A 2 18.09 41.58 13.47
N ASN A 3 18.17 42.80 12.90
CA ASN A 3 17.04 43.46 12.23
C ASN A 3 16.42 42.61 11.09
N ASP A 4 17.19 41.68 10.52
CA ASP A 4 16.71 40.75 9.49
C ASP A 4 15.72 39.71 10.03
N MET A 5 15.95 39.15 11.23
CA MET A 5 15.05 38.17 11.84
C MET A 5 13.70 38.80 12.21
N GLU A 6 13.70 40.05 12.70
CA GLU A 6 12.46 40.77 13.03
C GLU A 6 11.62 41.03 11.77
N ARG A 7 12.27 41.42 10.67
CA ARG A 7 11.61 41.61 9.37
C ARG A 7 11.03 40.31 8.82
N GLU A 8 11.78 39.21 8.84
CA GLU A 8 11.30 37.90 8.39
C GLU A 8 10.18 37.34 9.27
N PHE A 9 10.21 37.61 10.58
CA PHE A 9 9.13 37.21 11.47
C PHE A 9 7.83 37.98 11.21
N GLN A 10 7.92 39.28 10.92
CA GLN A 10 6.74 40.11 10.60
C GLN A 10 6.16 39.80 9.21
N ASN A 11 7.02 39.43 8.24
CA ASN A 11 6.61 39.06 6.89
C ASN A 11 7.36 37.80 6.43
N PRO A 12 6.92 36.61 6.88
CA PRO A 12 7.58 35.36 6.52
C PRO A 12 7.47 35.08 5.03
N THR A 13 8.55 34.55 4.45
CA THR A 13 8.54 34.00 3.10
C THR A 13 7.60 32.79 3.03
N SER A 14 7.24 32.40 1.81
CA SER A 14 6.27 31.33 1.55
C SER A 14 6.70 29.95 2.09
N GLU A 15 7.99 29.75 2.40
CA GLU A 15 8.50 28.55 3.06
C GLU A 15 7.94 28.35 4.47
N TYR A 16 7.59 29.44 5.16
CA TYR A 16 7.06 29.41 6.53
C TYR A 16 5.54 29.63 6.59
N ARG A 17 4.86 29.72 5.43
CA ARG A 17 3.40 29.88 5.37
C ARG A 17 2.69 28.54 5.19
N LEU A 18 1.37 28.56 5.38
CA LEU A 18 0.55 27.35 5.33
C LEU A 18 0.56 26.71 3.93
N ALA A 19 0.57 25.37 3.91
CA ALA A 19 0.40 24.56 2.72
C ALA A 19 -0.64 23.45 2.95
N PRO A 20 -1.95 23.77 2.90
CA PRO A 20 -3.00 22.78 3.10
C PRO A 20 -3.12 21.80 1.93
N PHE A 21 -3.76 20.67 2.19
CA PHE A 21 -4.30 19.84 1.12
C PHE A 21 -5.41 20.60 0.37
N TRP A 22 -5.22 20.76 -0.93
CA TRP A 22 -6.23 21.32 -1.82
C TRP A 22 -6.82 20.18 -2.65
N PHE A 23 -8.06 19.83 -2.33
CA PHE A 23 -8.78 18.75 -2.98
C PHE A 23 -9.26 19.17 -4.36
N LEU A 24 -8.55 18.71 -5.37
CA LEU A 24 -8.92 18.81 -6.76
C LEU A 24 -10.06 17.81 -7.02
N ASN A 25 -11.27 18.35 -7.19
CA ASN A 25 -12.48 17.61 -7.46
C ASN A 25 -13.28 18.31 -8.57
N ARG A 26 -14.33 17.64 -9.05
CA ARG A 26 -15.16 18.08 -10.18
C ARG A 26 -14.34 18.33 -11.44
N ASP A 27 -14.81 19.24 -12.27
CA ASP A 27 -14.17 19.69 -13.50
C ASP A 27 -13.20 20.83 -13.16
N LEU A 28 -11.94 20.68 -13.58
CA LEU A 28 -10.83 21.53 -13.17
C LEU A 28 -10.65 22.71 -14.14
N LYS A 29 -11.57 23.66 -14.14
CA LYS A 29 -11.50 24.83 -15.04
C LYS A 29 -10.37 25.78 -14.67
N ASP A 30 -9.58 26.23 -15.64
CA ASP A 30 -8.40 27.08 -15.40
C ASP A 30 -8.76 28.37 -14.66
N GLU A 31 -9.88 29.01 -15.00
CA GLU A 31 -10.31 30.26 -14.38
C GLU A 31 -10.56 30.07 -12.87
N GLU A 32 -11.17 28.94 -12.49
CA GLU A 32 -11.48 28.63 -11.11
C GLU A 32 -10.23 28.23 -10.32
N LEU A 33 -9.34 27.42 -10.92
CA LEU A 33 -8.04 27.08 -10.32
C LEU A 33 -7.24 28.35 -10.02
N VAL A 34 -7.13 29.25 -11.01
CA VAL A 34 -6.42 30.52 -10.84
C VAL A 34 -7.08 31.41 -9.78
N ARG A 35 -8.41 31.48 -9.76
CA ARG A 35 -9.18 32.25 -8.76
C ARG A 35 -8.90 31.75 -7.35
N GLN A 36 -8.96 30.43 -7.12
CA GLN A 36 -8.72 29.82 -5.82
C GLN A 36 -7.27 30.01 -5.35
N ILE A 37 -6.29 29.89 -6.24
CA ILE A 37 -4.87 30.13 -5.92
C ILE A 37 -4.63 31.58 -5.49
N LYS A 38 -5.21 32.55 -6.22
CA LYS A 38 -5.13 33.96 -5.85
C LYS A 38 -5.82 34.25 -4.52
N GLU A 39 -6.98 33.66 -4.29
CA GLU A 39 -7.71 33.80 -3.02
C GLU A 39 -6.91 33.23 -1.85
N MET A 40 -6.25 32.08 -2.01
CA MET A 40 -5.32 31.53 -1.01
C MET A 40 -4.17 32.50 -0.69
N HIS A 41 -3.51 33.03 -1.72
CA HIS A 41 -2.42 33.99 -1.56
C HIS A 41 -2.86 35.27 -0.84
N GLU A 42 -4.00 35.86 -1.23
CA GLU A 42 -4.58 37.05 -0.60
C GLU A 42 -4.90 36.84 0.88
N LYS A 43 -5.09 35.59 1.31
CA LYS A 43 -5.35 35.21 2.71
C LYS A 43 -4.11 34.73 3.46
N GLY A 44 -2.92 34.86 2.87
CA GLY A 44 -1.65 34.49 3.50
C GLY A 44 -1.34 32.98 3.46
N VAL A 45 -2.01 32.24 2.59
CA VAL A 45 -1.71 30.83 2.30
C VAL A 45 -0.84 30.80 1.05
N ASP A 46 0.48 30.67 1.21
CA ASP A 46 1.44 30.66 0.09
C ASP A 46 1.94 29.26 -0.27
N GLY A 47 1.20 28.23 0.10
CA GLY A 47 1.47 26.88 -0.34
C GLY A 47 0.21 26.07 -0.51
N PHE A 48 0.27 24.97 -1.26
CA PHE A 48 -0.81 23.99 -1.34
C PHE A 48 -0.31 22.64 -1.85
N ILE A 49 -0.98 21.58 -1.42
CA ILE A 49 -0.75 20.21 -1.90
C ILE A 49 -1.90 19.85 -2.84
N LEU A 50 -1.59 19.77 -4.14
CA LEU A 50 -2.51 19.39 -5.22
C LEU A 50 -2.89 17.92 -5.04
N HIS A 51 -4.13 17.65 -4.63
CA HIS A 51 -4.58 16.30 -4.28
C HIS A 51 -5.85 15.95 -5.05
N ALA A 52 -5.73 15.01 -6.01
CA ALA A 52 -6.88 14.39 -6.64
C ALA A 52 -7.78 13.73 -5.59
N ARG A 53 -9.07 14.07 -5.59
CA ARG A 53 -10.01 13.61 -4.56
C ARG A 53 -11.36 13.22 -5.15
N HIS A 54 -12.12 12.48 -4.34
CA HIS A 54 -13.45 11.99 -4.67
C HIS A 54 -14.33 13.06 -5.32
N GLY A 55 -14.97 12.69 -6.42
CA GLY A 55 -15.76 13.60 -7.25
C GLY A 55 -14.97 14.31 -8.36
N LEU A 56 -13.68 14.01 -8.55
CA LEU A 56 -12.91 14.46 -9.71
C LEU A 56 -13.53 13.93 -11.02
N LEU A 57 -13.79 14.84 -11.96
CA LEU A 57 -14.35 14.54 -13.28
C LEU A 57 -13.27 14.56 -14.36
N THR A 58 -12.27 15.43 -14.24
CA THR A 58 -11.09 15.43 -15.11
C THR A 58 -10.33 14.10 -14.95
N PRO A 59 -10.13 13.30 -16.02
CA PRO A 59 -9.55 11.97 -15.86
C PRO A 59 -8.13 12.00 -15.25
N TYR A 60 -7.93 11.29 -14.15
CA TYR A 60 -6.66 11.30 -13.42
C TYR A 60 -5.48 10.78 -14.27
N LEU A 61 -4.37 11.52 -14.27
CA LEU A 61 -3.17 11.31 -15.10
C LEU A 61 -3.40 11.38 -16.62
N SER A 62 -4.49 11.99 -17.10
CA SER A 62 -4.62 12.34 -18.52
C SER A 62 -3.76 13.54 -18.89
N GLU A 63 -3.60 13.81 -20.19
CA GLU A 63 -3.00 15.06 -20.68
C GLU A 63 -3.74 16.28 -20.13
N GLU A 64 -5.07 16.25 -20.14
CA GLU A 64 -5.91 17.31 -19.57
C GLU A 64 -5.56 17.56 -18.10
N TRP A 65 -5.50 16.51 -17.26
CA TRP A 65 -5.09 16.61 -15.87
C TRP A 65 -3.73 17.30 -15.71
N PHE A 66 -2.73 16.88 -16.48
CA PHE A 66 -1.40 17.49 -16.42
C PHE A 66 -1.39 18.95 -16.88
N ASP A 67 -2.24 19.34 -17.82
CA ASP A 67 -2.43 20.74 -18.21
C ASP A 67 -3.02 21.57 -17.06
N ARG A 68 -4.01 21.03 -16.33
CA ARG A 68 -4.58 21.71 -15.15
C ARG A 68 -3.54 21.87 -14.04
N ILE A 69 -2.74 20.83 -13.79
CA ILE A 69 -1.63 20.89 -12.82
C ILE A 69 -0.60 21.93 -13.23
N ARG A 70 -0.28 22.03 -14.54
CA ARG A 70 0.60 23.08 -15.07
C ARG A 70 0.03 24.47 -14.82
N THR A 71 -1.28 24.70 -15.05
CA THR A 71 -1.94 25.97 -14.73
C THR A 71 -1.74 26.35 -13.26
N CYS A 72 -1.91 25.39 -12.33
CA CYS A 72 -1.71 25.63 -10.91
C CYS A 72 -0.26 26.01 -10.57
N ILE A 73 0.71 25.26 -11.11
CA ILE A 73 2.15 25.47 -10.86
C ILE A 73 2.59 26.84 -11.41
N GLU A 74 2.20 27.18 -12.64
CA GLU A 74 2.58 28.46 -13.25
C GLU A 74 1.92 29.65 -12.54
N THR A 75 0.72 29.47 -11.99
CA THR A 75 0.05 30.51 -11.17
C THR A 75 0.75 30.69 -9.83
N ALA A 76 1.06 29.59 -9.13
CA ALA A 76 1.82 29.63 -7.87
C ALA A 76 3.18 30.32 -8.06
N LYS A 77 3.91 29.97 -9.13
CA LYS A 77 5.20 30.58 -9.45
C LYS A 77 5.13 32.10 -9.63
N LYS A 78 4.07 32.62 -10.25
CA LYS A 78 3.85 34.06 -10.44
C LYS A 78 3.57 34.80 -9.12
N LEU A 79 3.10 34.10 -8.09
CA LEU A 79 2.73 34.63 -6.78
C LEU A 79 3.76 34.27 -5.69
N ASP A 80 4.92 33.71 -6.06
CA ASP A 80 5.94 33.18 -5.16
C ASP A 80 5.44 32.07 -4.19
N MET A 81 4.36 31.39 -4.54
CA MET A 81 3.78 30.31 -3.74
C MET A 81 4.46 28.95 -4.00
N LYS A 82 4.32 28.02 -3.06
CA LYS A 82 4.77 26.62 -3.17
C LYS A 82 3.65 25.69 -3.61
N ALA A 83 3.82 25.01 -4.74
CA ALA A 83 2.90 23.97 -5.20
C ALA A 83 3.55 22.58 -4.98
N TYR A 84 2.88 21.72 -4.23
CA TYR A 84 3.29 20.32 -4.01
C TYR A 84 2.32 19.38 -4.73
N LEU A 85 2.83 18.30 -5.30
CA LEU A 85 2.00 17.27 -5.93
C LEU A 85 1.77 16.11 -4.95
N TYR A 86 0.52 15.71 -4.78
CA TYR A 86 0.21 14.42 -4.16
C TYR A 86 0.12 13.34 -5.26
N ASP A 87 0.78 12.22 -5.03
CA ASP A 87 1.05 11.18 -6.03
C ASP A 87 -0.10 10.17 -6.21
N GLU A 88 -1.30 10.48 -5.72
CA GLU A 88 -2.42 9.56 -5.72
C GLU A 88 -3.78 10.22 -5.95
N ASN A 89 -4.71 9.48 -6.58
CA ASN A 89 -6.14 9.79 -6.55
C ASN A 89 -6.80 9.16 -5.33
N ASN A 90 -7.38 10.00 -4.48
CA ASN A 90 -7.89 9.60 -3.16
C ASN A 90 -6.77 9.11 -2.22
N TRP A 91 -6.94 7.92 -1.65
CA TRP A 91 -6.10 7.31 -0.64
C TRP A 91 -6.37 5.79 -0.60
N PRO A 92 -5.39 4.97 -0.19
CA PRO A 92 -4.00 5.28 0.12
C PRO A 92 -3.12 5.43 -1.13
N SER A 93 -1.98 6.11 -1.00
CA SER A 93 -0.95 6.24 -2.05
C SER A 93 -0.29 4.90 -2.39
N GLY A 94 0.11 4.75 -3.65
CA GLY A 94 1.01 3.71 -4.14
C GLY A 94 0.46 2.88 -5.30
N ASN A 95 -0.80 3.08 -5.71
CA ASN A 95 -1.40 2.29 -6.79
C ASN A 95 -1.87 3.12 -7.99
N ALA A 96 -1.77 4.45 -7.91
CA ALA A 96 -2.13 5.41 -8.97
C ALA A 96 -3.56 5.18 -9.47
N ASP A 97 -4.53 5.30 -8.58
CA ASP A 97 -5.95 5.07 -8.78
C ASP A 97 -6.25 3.62 -9.21
N GLY A 98 -5.49 2.70 -8.65
CA GLY A 98 -5.50 1.27 -8.97
C GLY A 98 -4.90 0.90 -10.32
N LYS A 99 -4.36 1.84 -11.12
CA LYS A 99 -3.79 1.54 -12.45
C LYS A 99 -2.66 0.51 -12.36
N ILE A 100 -1.74 0.69 -11.40
CA ILE A 100 -0.57 -0.18 -11.23
C ILE A 100 -1.00 -1.63 -11.01
N VAL A 101 -1.97 -1.85 -10.12
CA VAL A 101 -2.42 -3.20 -9.74
C VAL A 101 -3.39 -3.82 -10.75
N ARG A 102 -4.07 -3.01 -11.58
CA ARG A 102 -4.87 -3.52 -12.71
C ARG A 102 -3.99 -4.06 -13.82
N GLU A 103 -2.92 -3.34 -14.14
CA GLU A 103 -1.95 -3.75 -15.17
C GLU A 103 -1.02 -4.87 -14.65
N ASN A 104 -0.73 -4.87 -13.35
CA ASN A 104 0.15 -5.84 -12.71
C ASN A 104 -0.51 -6.48 -11.48
N PRO A 105 -1.41 -7.47 -11.65
CA PRO A 105 -2.15 -8.07 -10.54
C PRO A 105 -1.28 -8.73 -9.46
N SER A 106 -0.03 -9.08 -9.78
CA SER A 106 0.94 -9.62 -8.82
C SER A 106 1.49 -8.57 -7.85
N PHE A 107 1.38 -7.27 -8.15
CA PHE A 107 1.82 -6.18 -7.28
C PHE A 107 0.80 -5.82 -6.20
N ARG A 108 -0.38 -6.44 -6.22
CA ARG A 108 -1.38 -6.25 -5.17
C ARG A 108 -0.79 -6.64 -3.81
N MET A 109 -1.17 -5.87 -2.81
CA MET A 109 -0.92 -6.24 -1.41
C MET A 109 -1.43 -7.66 -1.16
N SER A 110 -0.61 -8.48 -0.52
CA SER A 110 -0.97 -9.85 -0.15
C SER A 110 -0.58 -10.12 1.30
N GLY A 111 -1.29 -11.05 1.93
CA GLY A 111 -1.00 -11.51 3.28
C GLY A 111 -0.54 -12.96 3.28
N LEU A 112 0.32 -13.31 4.22
CA LEU A 112 0.63 -14.70 4.57
C LEU A 112 -0.38 -15.19 5.61
N PHE A 113 -1.04 -16.31 5.33
CA PHE A 113 -2.05 -16.91 6.18
C PHE A 113 -1.61 -18.30 6.62
N LEU A 114 -1.86 -18.63 7.88
CA LEU A 114 -1.79 -20.00 8.36
C LEU A 114 -3.09 -20.70 7.99
N ALA A 115 -3.10 -21.41 6.86
CA ALA A 115 -4.28 -22.10 6.35
C ALA A 115 -4.62 -23.36 7.16
N HIS A 116 -3.60 -24.10 7.60
CA HIS A 116 -3.77 -25.30 8.41
C HIS A 116 -2.70 -25.41 9.48
N ARG A 117 -3.08 -25.96 10.63
CA ARG A 117 -2.19 -26.41 11.69
C ARG A 117 -2.70 -27.72 12.24
N LEU A 118 -1.87 -28.76 12.23
CA LEU A 118 -2.23 -30.08 12.74
C LEU A 118 -1.04 -30.79 13.37
N ASP A 119 -1.32 -31.59 14.40
CA ASP A 119 -0.34 -32.49 15.02
C ASP A 119 -0.57 -33.90 14.48
N VAL A 120 0.52 -34.56 14.12
CA VAL A 120 0.56 -35.87 13.46
C VAL A 120 1.41 -36.81 14.29
N LYS A 121 0.91 -38.03 14.50
CA LYS A 121 1.65 -39.04 15.26
C LYS A 121 2.81 -39.62 14.47
N ALA A 122 3.85 -40.02 15.18
CA ALA A 122 4.98 -40.74 14.59
C ALA A 122 4.49 -41.91 13.74
N GLY A 123 4.98 -42.01 12.49
CA GLY A 123 4.59 -43.09 11.57
C GLY A 123 3.17 -43.00 11.00
N ALA A 124 2.41 -41.92 11.24
CA ALA A 124 1.10 -41.77 10.64
C ALA A 124 1.19 -41.30 9.18
N GLU A 125 0.26 -41.79 8.36
CA GLU A 125 0.04 -41.28 7.01
C GLU A 125 -0.87 -40.04 7.07
N VAL A 126 -0.48 -38.99 6.35
CA VAL A 126 -1.24 -37.75 6.23
C VAL A 126 -1.76 -37.66 4.80
N ALA A 127 -3.08 -37.52 4.65
CA ALA A 127 -3.74 -37.12 3.42
C ALA A 127 -4.67 -35.94 3.73
N LEU A 128 -4.20 -34.72 3.48
CA LEU A 128 -4.92 -33.49 3.83
C LEU A 128 -5.17 -32.64 2.59
N LYS A 129 -6.44 -32.33 2.30
CA LYS A 129 -6.79 -31.29 1.33
C LYS A 129 -6.41 -29.93 1.89
N ILE A 130 -5.41 -29.28 1.30
CA ILE A 130 -4.94 -27.97 1.74
C ILE A 130 -5.78 -26.86 1.11
N ASN A 131 -5.84 -25.71 1.80
CA ASN A 131 -6.45 -24.51 1.27
C ASN A 131 -5.32 -23.54 0.92
N LYS A 132 -4.95 -23.49 -0.36
CA LYS A 132 -3.90 -22.58 -0.83
C LYS A 132 -4.36 -21.12 -0.97
N MET A 133 -5.64 -20.83 -0.74
CA MET A 133 -6.24 -19.54 -1.06
C MET A 133 -5.93 -19.18 -2.53
N ASP A 134 -5.05 -18.20 -2.77
CA ASP A 134 -4.59 -17.88 -4.13
C ASP A 134 -3.29 -18.62 -4.49
N GLU A 135 -2.40 -18.83 -3.52
CA GLU A 135 -1.08 -19.44 -3.74
C GLU A 135 -0.57 -20.18 -2.49
N LEU A 136 -0.01 -21.38 -2.69
CA LEU A 136 0.69 -22.10 -1.62
C LEU A 136 2.08 -21.50 -1.44
N VAL A 137 2.43 -21.08 -0.21
CA VAL A 137 3.76 -20.55 0.09
C VAL A 137 4.67 -21.64 0.62
N ALA A 138 4.24 -22.34 1.68
CA ALA A 138 5.03 -23.40 2.29
C ALA A 138 4.19 -24.41 3.06
N VAL A 139 4.62 -25.66 3.08
CA VAL A 139 4.20 -26.65 4.06
C VAL A 139 5.43 -27.03 4.88
N VAL A 140 5.38 -26.85 6.19
CA VAL A 140 6.53 -27.13 7.07
C VAL A 140 6.08 -28.01 8.22
N ALA A 141 6.81 -29.10 8.45
CA ALA A 141 6.61 -29.98 9.60
C ALA A 141 7.77 -29.84 10.59
N TYR A 142 7.45 -29.70 11.87
CA TYR A 142 8.43 -29.66 12.95
C TYR A 142 8.25 -30.85 13.88
N PRO A 143 9.34 -31.54 14.29
CA PRO A 143 9.25 -32.59 15.29
C PRO A 143 8.82 -32.01 16.64
N LEU A 144 8.09 -32.81 17.41
CA LEU A 144 7.59 -32.45 18.73
C LEU A 144 8.31 -33.23 19.83
N GLU A 145 8.53 -32.57 20.95
CA GLU A 145 9.01 -33.15 22.20
C GLU A 145 8.13 -32.60 23.33
N ALA A 146 7.46 -33.52 24.05
CA ALA A 146 6.45 -33.16 25.05
C ALA A 146 5.40 -32.14 24.53
N GLY A 147 4.95 -32.29 23.28
CA GLY A 147 3.94 -31.42 22.64
C GLY A 147 4.44 -30.05 22.17
N LYS A 148 5.72 -29.74 22.36
CA LYS A 148 6.37 -28.49 21.92
C LYS A 148 7.28 -28.75 20.73
N ILE A 149 7.47 -27.74 19.88
CA ILE A 149 8.42 -27.85 18.76
C ILE A 149 9.83 -28.04 19.30
N LYS A 150 10.51 -29.09 18.83
CA LYS A 150 11.91 -29.35 19.11
C LYS A 150 12.78 -28.75 18.01
N GLY A 151 13.74 -27.90 18.38
CA GLY A 151 14.70 -27.34 17.43
C GLY A 151 14.10 -26.39 16.39
N PHE A 152 13.17 -25.52 16.81
CA PHE A 152 12.54 -24.52 15.95
C PHE A 152 13.55 -23.83 15.03
N PHE A 153 13.13 -23.54 13.80
CA PHE A 153 13.93 -23.05 12.67
C PHE A 153 14.84 -24.09 12.00
N HIS A 154 15.54 -24.94 12.75
CA HIS A 154 16.58 -25.82 12.20
C HIS A 154 16.09 -27.25 11.90
N SER A 155 15.06 -27.71 12.61
CA SER A 155 14.51 -29.07 12.47
C SER A 155 13.32 -29.15 11.52
N GLY A 156 12.96 -28.04 10.86
CA GLY A 156 11.81 -27.97 9.97
C GLY A 156 12.03 -28.79 8.71
N LEU A 157 11.08 -29.66 8.40
CA LEU A 157 11.02 -30.39 7.14
C LEU A 157 10.13 -29.61 6.19
N LEU A 158 10.66 -29.21 5.04
CA LEU A 158 9.88 -28.60 3.96
C LEU A 158 9.13 -29.70 3.20
N LEU A 159 7.81 -29.61 3.17
CA LEU A 159 6.94 -30.65 2.60
C LEU A 159 6.25 -30.21 1.30
N ASN A 160 6.71 -29.14 0.65
CA ASN A 160 6.07 -28.62 -0.57
C ASN A 160 5.99 -29.68 -1.70
N ASP A 161 7.04 -30.50 -1.87
CA ASP A 161 7.09 -31.55 -2.89
C ASP A 161 6.10 -32.71 -2.64
N PHE A 162 5.55 -32.79 -1.42
CA PHE A 162 4.52 -33.76 -1.04
C PHE A 162 3.10 -33.26 -1.28
N VAL A 163 2.95 -32.07 -1.88
CA VAL A 163 1.65 -31.51 -2.27
C VAL A 163 1.41 -31.78 -3.75
N GLN A 164 0.33 -32.50 -4.06
CA GLN A 164 -0.14 -32.75 -5.42
C GLN A 164 -1.66 -32.55 -5.48
N ASP A 165 -2.13 -31.80 -6.47
CA ASP A 165 -3.54 -31.47 -6.70
C ASP A 165 -4.24 -30.90 -5.45
N ASP A 166 -3.57 -29.99 -4.75
CA ASP A 166 -4.03 -29.38 -3.49
C ASP A 166 -4.24 -30.37 -2.33
N PHE A 167 -3.57 -31.52 -2.38
CA PHE A 167 -3.52 -32.48 -1.27
C PHE A 167 -2.08 -32.71 -0.82
N LEU A 168 -1.84 -32.51 0.47
CA LEU A 168 -0.62 -32.95 1.15
C LEU A 168 -0.72 -34.45 1.40
N ARG A 169 0.22 -35.22 0.84
CA ARG A 169 0.38 -36.66 1.09
C ARG A 169 1.76 -36.94 1.63
N TRP A 170 1.84 -37.23 2.93
CA TRP A 170 3.12 -37.38 3.61
C TRP A 170 3.07 -38.47 4.67
N GLN A 171 4.12 -39.28 4.71
CA GLN A 171 4.33 -40.30 5.73
C GLN A 171 5.23 -39.73 6.82
N ALA A 172 4.70 -39.54 8.03
CA ALA A 172 5.48 -38.99 9.12
C ALA A 172 6.59 -39.97 9.56
N PRO A 173 7.83 -39.49 9.82
CA PRO A 173 8.87 -40.32 10.42
C PRO A 173 8.43 -40.93 11.74
N THR A 174 8.95 -42.12 12.05
CA THR A 174 8.64 -42.84 13.28
C THR A 174 9.41 -42.33 14.51
N SER A 175 10.36 -41.40 14.31
CA SER A 175 11.25 -40.88 15.35
C SER A 175 10.58 -39.92 16.34
N SER A 176 9.50 -39.24 15.93
CA SER A 176 8.80 -38.26 16.74
C SER A 176 7.40 -37.97 16.21
N ASP A 177 6.52 -37.44 17.05
CA ASP A 177 5.33 -36.73 16.58
C ASP A 177 5.74 -35.44 15.86
N TYR A 178 4.89 -34.93 14.97
CA TYR A 178 5.16 -33.71 14.18
C TYR A 178 4.01 -32.72 14.25
N ARG A 179 4.32 -31.43 14.19
CA ARG A 179 3.34 -30.37 13.93
C ARG A 179 3.55 -29.81 12.53
N ILE A 180 2.51 -29.87 11.72
CA ILE A 180 2.50 -29.36 10.34
C ILE A 180 1.84 -27.99 10.33
N TYR A 181 2.45 -27.05 9.62
CA TYR A 181 1.92 -25.74 9.29
C TYR A 181 1.80 -25.62 7.77
N VAL A 182 0.64 -25.19 7.29
CA VAL A 182 0.43 -24.84 5.88
C VAL A 182 0.29 -23.34 5.79
N PHE A 183 1.25 -22.69 5.16
CA PHE A 183 1.26 -21.26 4.90
C PHE A 183 0.83 -20.99 3.46
N SER A 184 -0.16 -20.13 3.31
CA SER A 184 -0.76 -19.79 2.03
C SER A 184 -0.87 -18.28 1.88
N ARG A 185 -0.83 -17.79 0.66
CA ARG A 185 -0.95 -16.37 0.33
C ARG A 185 -2.35 -16.09 -0.17
N LYS A 186 -2.88 -14.95 0.28
CA LYS A 186 -4.08 -14.35 -0.28
C LYS A 186 -3.77 -12.93 -0.71
N PHE A 187 -4.06 -12.61 -1.97
CA PHE A 187 -4.05 -11.26 -2.48
C PHE A 187 -5.29 -10.54 -1.97
N LEU A 188 -5.07 -9.32 -1.47
CA LEU A 188 -6.17 -8.48 -1.05
C LEU A 188 -6.81 -7.87 -2.29
N THR A 189 -8.06 -8.24 -2.52
CA THR A 189 -8.91 -7.56 -3.48
C THR A 189 -9.40 -6.28 -2.83
N SER A 190 -9.09 -5.13 -3.41
CA SER A 190 -9.71 -3.87 -3.02
C SER A 190 -11.21 -3.98 -3.28
N GLY A 191 -11.99 -4.24 -2.23
CA GLY A 191 -13.45 -4.31 -2.33
C GLY A 191 -14.10 -2.97 -2.65
N LEU A 192 -13.36 -1.87 -2.56
CA LEU A 192 -13.76 -0.50 -2.86
C LEU A 192 -12.47 0.29 -3.19
N PHE A 193 -12.42 0.85 -4.40
CA PHE A 193 -11.83 2.16 -4.66
C PHE A 193 -12.91 2.95 -5.41
#